data_AF-A0AAW1IHQ4-F1
#
_entry.id   AF-A0AAW1IHQ4-F1
#
_cell.length_a   1.000
_cell.length_b   1.000
_cell.length_c   1.000
_cell.angle_alpha   90.00
_cell.angle_beta   90.00
_cell.angle_gamma   90.00
#
_symmetry.space_group_name_H-M   'P 1'
#
loop_
_entity.id
_entity.type
_entity.pdbx_description
1 polymer ?
#
loop_
_entity_poly.entity_id
_entity_poly.type
_entity_poly.pdbx_seq_one_letter_code
_entity_poly.pdbx_strand_id
1 'polypeptide(L)'
;MTTSRHAYKVDEKNPGSDVVGETAAAMAAASMVFRTTNTRYSNMLLEHAQQLFEFADKYRGKYDKSVKEVKGYYPSSSGYKDELLWASLWLYKATKKDKYLDYVISNAVSFGGVTWAVNEFSWDIKYAGVQIIASMVIIYVLLQFSFMFLLPNT
;
A
#
# COMPACT_ATOMS: atom_id res chain seq x y z
N MET A 1 27.29 -4.52 22.38
CA MET A 1 27.47 -5.05 21.00
C MET A 1 28.68 -4.36 20.39
N THR A 2 29.60 -5.09 19.75
CA THR A 2 30.86 -4.55 19.19
C THR A 2 30.99 -4.70 17.67
N THR A 3 30.04 -5.37 17.01
CA THR A 3 30.02 -5.52 15.55
C THR A 3 29.40 -4.30 14.86
N SER A 4 29.85 -4.02 13.64
CA SER A 4 29.30 -2.93 12.80
C SER A 4 27.81 -3.11 12.54
N ARG A 5 27.05 -2.02 12.63
CA ARG A 5 25.61 -1.95 12.33
C ARG A 5 25.38 -1.01 11.15
N HIS A 6 25.97 -1.36 10.01
CA HIS A 6 25.87 -0.55 8.80
C HIS A 6 24.41 -0.36 8.37
N ALA A 7 24.05 0.87 8.02
CA ALA A 7 22.71 1.22 7.57
C ALA A 7 22.67 1.28 6.05
N TYR A 8 21.70 0.58 5.48
CA TYR A 8 21.42 0.59 4.04
C TYR A 8 20.18 1.43 3.75
N LYS A 9 20.09 1.93 2.51
CA LYS A 9 18.93 2.69 2.05
C LYS A 9 18.62 2.36 0.59
N VAL A 10 17.40 2.67 0.19
CA VAL A 10 16.98 2.77 -1.21
C VAL A 10 16.91 4.25 -1.59
N ASP A 11 17.16 4.53 -2.87
CA ASP A 11 17.10 5.87 -3.45
C ASP A 11 16.75 5.79 -4.94
N GLU A 12 16.70 6.93 -5.64
CA GLU A 12 16.30 6.99 -7.04
C GLU A 12 17.17 6.13 -7.97
N LYS A 13 18.45 5.92 -7.60
CA LYS A 13 19.41 5.10 -8.37
C LYS A 13 19.38 3.63 -7.95
N ASN A 14 18.95 3.36 -6.72
CA ASN A 14 18.84 2.04 -6.12
C ASN A 14 17.40 1.87 -5.56
N PRO A 15 16.39 1.70 -6.43
CA PRO A 15 14.98 1.72 -6.04
C PRO A 15 14.54 0.49 -5.24
N GLY A 16 13.40 0.59 -4.57
CA GLY A 16 12.78 -0.49 -3.80
C GLY A 16 11.29 -0.25 -3.59
N SER A 17 10.49 -0.40 -4.62
CA SER A 17 9.05 -0.12 -4.63
C SER A 17 8.27 -0.98 -3.65
N ASP A 18 8.72 -2.21 -3.43
CA ASP A 18 8.18 -3.14 -2.44
C ASP A 18 8.34 -2.59 -1.01
N VAL A 19 9.57 -2.43 -0.55
CA VAL A 19 9.83 -1.98 0.84
C VAL A 19 9.29 -0.56 1.08
N VAL A 20 9.38 0.32 0.08
CA VAL A 20 8.85 1.68 0.18
C VAL A 20 7.32 1.67 0.15
N GLY A 21 6.71 0.87 -0.73
CA GLY A 21 5.26 0.70 -0.82
C GLY A 21 4.67 0.16 0.47
N GLU A 22 5.27 -0.89 1.06
CA GLU A 22 4.84 -1.43 2.34
C GLU A 22 5.00 -0.40 3.48
N THR A 23 6.07 0.40 3.46
CA THR A 23 6.25 1.49 4.44
C THR A 23 5.16 2.56 4.28
N ALA A 24 4.80 2.90 3.04
CA ALA A 24 3.69 3.82 2.76
C ALA A 24 2.35 3.27 3.27
N ALA A 25 2.08 1.98 3.04
CA ALA A 25 0.89 1.29 3.55
C ALA A 25 0.83 1.33 5.09
N ALA A 26 1.93 1.01 5.75
CA ALA A 26 2.04 1.01 7.21
C ALA A 26 1.79 2.42 7.80
N MET A 27 2.40 3.45 7.22
CA MET A 27 2.20 4.84 7.66
C MET A 27 0.77 5.33 7.42
N ALA A 28 0.18 4.99 6.27
CA ALA A 28 -1.21 5.31 5.97
C ALA A 28 -2.17 4.63 6.96
N ALA A 29 -1.98 3.34 7.23
CA ALA A 29 -2.76 2.60 8.23
C ALA A 29 -2.61 3.21 9.64
N ALA A 30 -1.38 3.48 10.06
CA ALA A 30 -1.09 4.09 11.37
C ALA A 30 -1.71 5.49 11.50
N SER A 31 -1.70 6.31 10.43
CA SER A 31 -2.34 7.63 10.46
C SER A 31 -3.83 7.55 10.83
N MET A 32 -4.53 6.50 10.42
CA MET A 32 -5.94 6.30 10.76
C MET A 32 -6.12 6.00 12.25
N VAL A 33 -5.22 5.22 12.85
CA VAL A 33 -5.23 4.89 14.29
C VAL A 33 -5.01 6.14 15.14
N PHE A 34 -4.06 7.00 14.75
CA PHE A 34 -3.72 8.21 15.51
C PHE A 34 -4.63 9.41 15.22
N ARG A 35 -5.61 9.27 14.32
CA ARG A 35 -6.43 10.39 13.82
C ARG A 35 -7.07 11.22 14.95
N THR A 36 -7.58 10.56 15.98
CA THR A 36 -8.30 11.20 17.10
C THR A 36 -7.43 11.45 18.32
N THR A 37 -6.40 10.64 18.54
CA THR A 37 -5.54 10.72 19.73
C THR A 37 -4.35 11.65 19.54
N ASN A 38 -3.83 11.78 18.31
CA ASN A 38 -2.74 12.68 17.98
C ASN A 38 -2.81 13.10 16.51
N THR A 39 -3.65 14.10 16.23
CA THR A 39 -3.88 14.58 14.86
C THR A 39 -2.63 15.11 14.17
N ARG A 40 -1.72 15.76 14.91
CA ARG A 40 -0.43 16.24 14.35
C ARG A 40 0.41 15.07 13.84
N TYR A 41 0.54 14.01 14.64
CA TYR A 41 1.30 12.82 14.26
C TYR A 41 0.61 12.05 13.13
N SER A 42 -0.73 11.91 13.20
CA SER A 42 -1.53 11.35 12.10
C SER A 42 -1.25 12.05 10.77
N ASN A 43 -1.26 13.38 10.75
CA ASN A 43 -1.02 14.15 9.52
C ASN A 43 0.41 13.96 9.00
N MET A 44 1.41 13.95 9.89
CA MET A 44 2.81 13.70 9.52
C MET A 44 3.00 12.30 8.91
N LEU A 45 2.39 11.27 9.50
CA LEU A 45 2.41 9.91 8.95
C LEU A 45 1.76 9.85 7.57
N LEU A 46 0.60 10.49 7.41
CA LEU A 46 -0.12 10.49 6.14
C LEU A 46 0.63 11.24 5.05
N GLU A 47 1.30 12.35 5.38
CA GLU A 47 2.16 13.09 4.45
C GLU A 47 3.32 12.21 3.95
N HIS A 48 4.04 11.56 4.86
CA HIS A 48 5.12 10.65 4.48
C HIS A 48 4.64 9.43 3.70
N ALA A 49 3.46 8.88 4.03
CA ALA A 49 2.86 7.79 3.27
C ALA A 49 2.63 8.19 1.80
N GLN A 50 2.17 9.41 1.55
CA GLN A 50 1.96 9.92 0.18
C GLN A 50 3.28 10.09 -0.57
N GLN A 51 4.29 10.68 0.08
CA GLN A 51 5.63 10.86 -0.49
C GLN A 51 6.30 9.52 -0.84
N LEU A 52 6.20 8.53 0.05
CA LEU A 52 6.77 7.20 -0.14
C LEU A 52 6.06 6.46 -1.28
N PHE A 53 4.73 6.53 -1.37
CA PHE A 53 4.01 5.93 -2.48
C PHE A 53 4.39 6.56 -3.83
N GLU A 54 4.48 7.89 -3.89
CA GLU A 54 4.94 8.59 -5.10
C GLU A 54 6.35 8.17 -5.51
N PHE A 55 7.27 8.03 -4.54
CA PHE A 55 8.62 7.50 -4.79
C PHE A 55 8.58 6.06 -5.31
N ALA A 56 7.83 5.17 -4.64
CA ALA A 56 7.75 3.75 -4.97
C ALA A 56 7.21 3.52 -6.38
N ASP A 57 6.20 4.28 -6.80
CA ASP A 57 5.61 4.15 -8.12
C ASP A 57 6.47 4.80 -9.22
N LYS A 58 7.13 5.93 -8.91
CA LYS A 58 8.00 6.65 -9.86
C LYS A 58 9.31 5.91 -10.14
N TYR A 59 9.95 5.38 -9.11
CA TYR A 59 11.24 4.68 -9.21
C TYR A 59 11.04 3.19 -8.98
N ARG A 60 10.66 2.47 -10.04
CA ARG A 60 10.26 1.07 -9.92
C ARG A 60 11.44 0.11 -9.79
N GLY A 61 11.42 -0.73 -8.77
CA GLY A 61 12.42 -1.79 -8.58
C GLY A 61 12.18 -2.65 -7.35
N LYS A 62 12.80 -3.83 -7.32
CA LYS A 62 12.81 -4.70 -6.13
C LYS A 62 13.91 -4.23 -5.18
N TYR A 63 13.63 -4.05 -3.89
CA TYR A 63 14.63 -3.52 -2.96
C TYR A 63 15.83 -4.46 -2.78
N ASP A 64 15.64 -5.76 -2.92
CA ASP A 64 16.69 -6.77 -2.78
C ASP A 64 17.71 -6.75 -3.94
N LYS A 65 17.42 -6.04 -5.04
CA LYS A 65 18.39 -5.72 -6.09
C LYS A 65 19.28 -4.55 -5.71
N SER A 66 18.75 -3.63 -4.90
CA SER A 66 19.38 -2.41 -4.43
C SER A 66 20.22 -2.63 -3.17
N VAL A 67 19.69 -3.39 -2.21
CA VAL A 67 20.37 -3.81 -0.99
C VAL A 67 20.56 -5.32 -1.05
N LYS A 68 21.65 -5.77 -1.67
CA LYS A 68 21.86 -7.19 -1.99
C LYS A 68 22.04 -8.07 -0.76
N GLU A 69 22.45 -7.48 0.36
CA GLU A 69 22.65 -8.13 1.65
C GLU A 69 21.37 -8.75 2.21
N VAL A 70 20.18 -8.25 1.82
CA VAL A 70 18.89 -8.76 2.30
C VAL A 70 18.46 -10.06 1.63
N LYS A 71 19.07 -10.43 0.50
CA LYS A 71 18.65 -11.60 -0.30
C LYS A 71 18.70 -12.92 0.46
N GLY A 72 19.59 -13.04 1.44
CA GLY A 72 19.70 -14.23 2.29
C GLY A 72 18.67 -14.31 3.41
N TYR A 73 17.81 -13.28 3.56
CA TYR A 73 16.92 -13.13 4.71
C TYR A 73 15.48 -12.85 4.27
N TYR A 74 15.27 -11.75 3.54
CA TYR A 74 13.96 -11.27 3.11
C TYR A 74 13.97 -10.90 1.62
N PRO A 75 14.21 -11.86 0.70
CA PRO A 75 14.24 -11.54 -0.74
C PRO A 75 12.87 -11.10 -1.26
N SER A 76 12.85 -10.16 -2.21
CA SER A 76 11.61 -9.74 -2.89
C SER A 76 11.23 -10.76 -3.95
N SER A 77 10.46 -11.77 -3.55
CA SER A 77 10.18 -12.93 -4.41
C SER A 77 8.99 -12.64 -5.33
N SER A 78 7.88 -12.19 -4.75
CA SER A 78 6.66 -11.72 -5.44
C SER A 78 6.91 -10.51 -6.36
N GLY A 79 7.88 -9.66 -5.99
CA GLY A 79 8.14 -8.38 -6.62
C GLY A 79 7.60 -7.23 -5.79
N TYR A 80 7.01 -6.24 -6.45
CA TYR A 80 6.53 -5.00 -5.80
C TYR A 80 5.11 -4.60 -6.22
N LYS A 81 4.51 -5.37 -7.12
CA LYS A 81 3.27 -4.98 -7.79
C LYS A 81 2.10 -5.04 -6.80
N ASP A 82 2.07 -6.06 -5.96
CA ASP A 82 1.14 -6.18 -4.86
C ASP A 82 1.33 -5.08 -3.82
N GLU A 83 2.56 -4.72 -3.45
CA GLU A 83 2.83 -3.62 -2.51
C GLU A 83 2.32 -2.28 -3.06
N LEU A 84 2.44 -2.02 -4.36
CA LEU A 84 1.89 -0.80 -4.97
C LEU A 84 0.35 -0.76 -4.91
N LEU A 85 -0.33 -1.87 -5.20
CA LEU A 85 -1.80 -1.95 -5.03
C LEU A 85 -2.21 -1.82 -3.57
N TRP A 86 -1.47 -2.46 -2.67
CA TRP A 86 -1.69 -2.46 -1.22
C TRP A 86 -1.54 -1.07 -0.62
N ALA A 87 -0.43 -0.38 -0.91
CA ALA A 87 -0.17 0.98 -0.48
C ALA A 87 -1.25 1.95 -0.98
N SER A 88 -1.62 1.83 -2.27
CA SER A 88 -2.68 2.69 -2.84
C SER A 88 -4.03 2.46 -2.17
N LEU A 89 -4.41 1.22 -1.86
CA LEU A 89 -5.64 0.93 -1.11
C LEU A 89 -5.61 1.51 0.31
N TRP A 90 -4.49 1.40 1.02
CA TRP A 90 -4.36 2.01 2.35
C TRP A 90 -4.43 3.54 2.30
N LEU A 91 -3.79 4.17 1.32
CA LEU A 91 -3.89 5.61 1.08
C LEU A 91 -5.32 6.02 0.73
N TYR A 92 -6.05 5.23 -0.06
CA TYR A 92 -7.47 5.46 -0.30
C TYR A 92 -8.28 5.39 1.00
N LYS A 93 -8.06 4.37 1.84
CA LYS A 93 -8.75 4.25 3.14
C LYS A 93 -8.46 5.44 4.06
N ALA A 94 -7.22 5.91 4.10
CA ALA A 94 -6.81 7.02 4.95
C ALA A 94 -7.30 8.38 4.43
N THR A 95 -7.28 8.61 3.11
CA THR A 95 -7.51 9.95 2.52
C THR A 95 -8.88 10.14 1.87
N LYS A 96 -9.53 9.05 1.43
CA LYS A 96 -10.72 9.08 0.56
C LYS A 96 -10.54 9.83 -0.77
N LYS A 97 -9.29 9.99 -1.23
CA LYS A 97 -9.01 10.60 -2.55
C LYS A 97 -9.11 9.54 -3.65
N ASP A 98 -9.99 9.78 -4.63
CA ASP A 98 -10.29 8.82 -5.70
C ASP A 98 -9.08 8.40 -6.53
N LYS A 99 -8.09 9.29 -6.70
CA LYS A 99 -6.84 8.98 -7.43
C LYS A 99 -6.16 7.67 -6.98
N TYR A 100 -6.28 7.31 -5.70
CA TYR A 100 -5.68 6.09 -5.16
C TYR A 100 -6.52 4.85 -5.48
N LEU A 101 -7.85 4.98 -5.51
CA LEU A 101 -8.72 3.89 -5.96
C LEU A 101 -8.60 3.70 -7.48
N ASP A 102 -8.55 4.79 -8.24
CA ASP A 102 -8.35 4.78 -9.70
C ASP A 102 -7.03 4.11 -10.09
N TYR A 103 -5.96 4.37 -9.33
CA TYR A 103 -4.68 3.68 -9.50
C TYR A 103 -4.82 2.16 -9.35
N VAL A 104 -5.55 1.70 -8.32
CA VAL A 104 -5.78 0.27 -8.09
C VAL A 104 -6.59 -0.32 -9.24
N ILE A 105 -7.68 0.32 -9.65
CA ILE A 105 -8.54 -0.15 -10.75
C ILE A 105 -7.74 -0.25 -12.06
N SER A 106 -6.93 0.78 -12.36
CA SER A 106 -6.15 0.84 -13.60
C SER A 106 -5.05 -0.20 -13.68
N ASN A 107 -4.49 -0.61 -12.53
CA ASN A 107 -3.34 -1.51 -12.47
C ASN A 107 -3.70 -2.94 -12.02
N ALA A 108 -4.87 -3.18 -11.41
CA ALA A 108 -5.20 -4.45 -10.77
C ALA A 108 -5.02 -5.67 -11.69
N VAL A 109 -5.40 -5.58 -12.95
CA VAL A 109 -5.26 -6.69 -13.91
C VAL A 109 -3.81 -6.88 -14.33
N SER A 110 -3.10 -5.81 -14.73
CA SER A 110 -1.70 -5.88 -15.20
C SER A 110 -0.73 -6.24 -14.07
N PHE A 111 -1.12 -5.95 -12.83
CA PHE A 111 -0.36 -6.27 -11.63
C PHE A 111 -0.76 -7.62 -11.03
N GLY A 112 -1.75 -8.32 -11.59
CA GLY A 112 -2.16 -9.65 -11.15
C GLY A 112 -2.95 -9.66 -9.83
N GLY A 113 -3.47 -8.51 -9.39
CA GLY A 113 -4.11 -8.35 -8.10
C GLY A 113 -5.52 -8.93 -7.97
N VAL A 114 -6.17 -9.26 -9.09
CA VAL A 114 -7.59 -9.70 -9.12
C VAL A 114 -7.85 -10.92 -10.00
N THR A 115 -6.82 -11.52 -10.59
CA THR A 115 -6.99 -12.51 -11.67
C THR A 115 -6.93 -13.97 -11.22
N TRP A 116 -6.62 -14.25 -9.95
CA TRP A 116 -6.48 -15.61 -9.42
C TRP A 116 -6.73 -15.66 -7.91
N ALA A 117 -7.02 -16.88 -7.42
CA ALA A 117 -7.26 -17.15 -6.00
C ALA A 117 -5.94 -17.19 -5.24
N VAL A 118 -5.79 -16.30 -4.25
CA VAL A 118 -4.56 -16.15 -3.47
C VAL A 118 -4.69 -16.92 -2.17
N ASN A 119 -3.78 -17.86 -1.93
CA ASN A 119 -3.77 -18.70 -0.73
C ASN A 119 -2.78 -18.24 0.35
N GLU A 120 -2.12 -17.10 0.15
CA GLU A 120 -1.09 -16.56 1.04
C GLU A 120 -1.27 -15.06 1.29
N PHE A 121 -1.06 -14.66 2.54
CA PHE A 121 -0.81 -13.28 2.93
C PHE A 121 0.41 -13.26 3.85
N SER A 122 1.47 -12.58 3.43
CA SER A 122 2.76 -12.62 4.11
C SER A 122 3.53 -11.32 3.93
N TRP A 123 4.73 -11.24 4.52
CA TRP A 123 5.62 -10.10 4.37
C TRP A 123 6.07 -9.88 2.92
N ASP A 124 6.01 -10.91 2.06
CA ASP A 124 6.35 -10.84 0.63
C ASP A 124 5.10 -10.73 -0.26
N ILE A 125 3.94 -11.26 0.14
CA ILE A 125 2.74 -11.29 -0.73
C ILE A 125 1.54 -10.57 -0.10
N LYS A 126 1.02 -9.53 -0.77
CA LYS A 126 -0.13 -8.72 -0.29
C LYS A 126 -1.45 -8.95 -1.03
N TYR A 127 -1.47 -9.74 -2.11
CA TYR A 127 -2.66 -9.86 -2.97
C TYR A 127 -3.95 -10.27 -2.24
N ALA A 128 -3.88 -11.22 -1.29
CA ALA A 128 -5.05 -11.60 -0.50
C ALA A 128 -5.61 -10.41 0.30
N GLY A 129 -4.74 -9.59 0.89
CA GLY A 129 -5.13 -8.36 1.58
C GLY A 129 -5.73 -7.32 0.62
N VAL A 130 -5.13 -7.14 -0.55
CA VAL A 130 -5.64 -6.25 -1.62
C VAL A 130 -7.06 -6.64 -2.02
N GLN A 131 -7.31 -7.93 -2.28
CA GLN A 131 -8.62 -8.44 -2.67
C GLN A 131 -9.67 -8.21 -1.59
N ILE A 132 -9.36 -8.53 -0.33
CA ILE A 132 -10.27 -8.32 0.80
C ILE A 132 -10.63 -6.83 0.97
N ILE A 133 -9.63 -5.95 0.97
CA ILE A 133 -9.89 -4.51 1.11
C ILE A 133 -10.70 -3.97 -0.08
N ALA A 134 -10.37 -4.38 -1.30
CA ALA A 134 -11.12 -3.97 -2.49
C ALA A 134 -12.59 -4.41 -2.41
N SER A 135 -12.88 -5.65 -1.98
CA SER A 135 -14.25 -6.13 -1.76
C SER A 135 -15.00 -5.30 -0.73
N MET A 136 -14.35 -4.91 0.38
CA MET A 136 -14.97 -4.04 1.40
C MET A 136 -15.34 -2.66 0.84
N VAL A 137 -14.50 -2.08 -0.02
CA VAL A 137 -14.77 -0.78 -0.67
C VAL A 137 -15.97 -0.89 -1.61
N ILE A 138 -16.02 -1.93 -2.44
CA ILE A 138 -17.14 -2.17 -3.36
C ILE A 138 -18.46 -2.32 -2.60
N ILE A 139 -18.49 -3.10 -1.53
CA ILE A 139 -19.68 -3.29 -0.70
C ILE A 139 -20.14 -1.95 -0.10
N TYR A 140 -19.21 -1.14 0.39
CA TYR A 140 -19.54 0.17 0.97
C TYR A 140 -20.15 1.14 -0.06
N VAL A 141 -19.59 1.17 -1.28
CA VAL A 141 -20.13 1.97 -2.39
C VAL A 141 -21.52 1.47 -2.79
N LEU A 142 -21.70 0.16 -2.95
CA LEU A 142 -23.01 -0.42 -3.30
C LEU A 142 -24.07 -0.12 -2.23
N LEU A 143 -23.73 -0.22 -0.95
CA LEU A 143 -24.65 0.11 0.14
C LEU A 143 -25.05 1.60 0.10
N GLN A 144 -24.11 2.52 -0.11
CA GLN A 144 -24.42 3.95 -0.26
C GLN A 144 -25.38 4.21 -1.43
N PHE A 145 -25.15 3.57 -2.58
CA PHE A 145 -26.07 3.66 -3.72
C PHE A 145 -27.46 3.11 -3.39
N SER A 146 -27.57 1.96 -2.73
CA SER A 146 -28.86 1.39 -2.34
C SER A 146 -29.65 2.28 -1.37
N PHE A 147 -28.97 2.94 -0.42
CA PHE A 147 -29.63 3.89 0.50
C PHE A 147 -30.07 5.18 -0.19
N MET A 148 -29.37 5.64 -1.23
CA MET A 148 -29.74 6.84 -1.99
C MET A 148 -31.07 6.67 -2.76
N PHE A 149 -31.46 5.43 -3.10
CA PHE A 149 -32.74 5.13 -3.75
C PHE A 149 -33.87 4.73 -2.77
N LEU A 150 -33.57 4.59 -1.48
CA LEU A 150 -34.54 4.18 -0.44
C LEU A 150 -35.04 5.33 0.43
N LEU A 151 -34.51 6.55 0.27
CA LEU A 151 -35.07 7.73 0.94
C LEU A 151 -36.22 8.29 0.09
N PRO A 152 -37.45 8.40 0.64
CA PRO A 152 -38.53 9.11 -0.04
C PRO A 152 -38.10 10.57 -0.21
N ASN A 153 -38.29 11.12 -1.41
CA ASN A 153 -38.18 12.57 -1.63
C ASN A 153 -39.18 13.28 -0.71
N THR A 154 -38.69 13.86 0.39
CA THR A 154 -39.41 14.86 1.20
C THR A 154 -38.78 16.21 1.01
#